data_AF-A0A950EK11-F1
#
_entry.id   AF-A0A950EK11-F1
#
_cell.length_a   1.000
_cell.length_b   1.000
_cell.length_c   1.000
_cell.angle_alpha   90.00
_cell.angle_beta   90.00
_cell.angle_gamma   90.00
#
_symmetry.space_group_name_H-M   'P 1'
#
loop_
_entity.id
_entity.type
_entity.pdbx_description
1 polymer ?
#
loop_
_entity_poly.entity_id
_entity_poly.type
_entity_poly.pdbx_seq_one_letter_code
_entity_poly.pdbx_strand_id
1 'polypeptide(L)' 'KLRPRETVSQGLASAPAAFLGLLKGKNFGKQLVKLTP' A
#
# COMPACT_ATOMS: atom_id res chain seq x y z
N LYS A 1 -3.86 9.50 19.89
CA LYS A 1 -4.34 9.26 18.50
C LYS A 1 -3.58 8.06 17.94
N LEU A 2 -4.27 6.95 17.63
CA LEU A 2 -3.62 5.73 17.11
C LEU A 2 -3.05 6.01 15.71
N ARG A 3 -1.78 5.64 15.47
CA ARG A 3 -1.15 5.66 14.15
C ARG A 3 -1.00 4.21 13.66
N PRO A 4 -1.88 3.74 12.77
CA PRO A 4 -1.74 2.39 12.23
C PRO A 4 -0.47 2.30 11.39
N ARG A 5 0.11 1.09 11.33
CA ARG A 5 1.24 0.81 10.44
C ARG A 5 0.75 0.89 8.98
N GLU A 6 1.61 1.41 8.11
CA GLU A 6 1.30 1.61 6.71
C GLU A 6 2.37 0.98 5.83
N THR A 7 1.93 0.47 4.68
CA THR A 7 2.78 -0.02 3.59
C THR A 7 2.55 0.89 2.39
N VAL A 8 3.62 1.48 1.84
CA VAL A 8 3.52 2.50 0.78
C VAL A 8 4.20 2.02 -0.49
N SER A 9 3.42 1.81 -1.54
CA SER A 9 3.91 1.54 -2.89
C SER A 9 4.09 2.83 -3.68
N GLN A 10 5.15 2.90 -4.48
CA GLN A 10 5.52 4.11 -5.21
C GLN A 10 5.00 4.08 -6.65
N GLY A 11 4.32 5.14 -7.07
CA GLY A 11 3.82 5.34 -8.41
C GLY A 11 2.54 4.57 -8.72
N LEU A 12 1.72 5.11 -9.63
CA LEU A 12 0.44 4.51 -10.02
C LEU A 12 0.59 3.12 -10.65
N ALA A 13 1.68 2.88 -11.38
CA ALA A 13 1.99 1.60 -11.99
C ALA A 13 2.11 0.45 -10.95
N SER A 14 2.37 0.77 -9.69
CA SER A 14 2.44 -0.22 -8.61
C SER A 14 1.07 -0.66 -8.08
N ALA A 15 -0.01 0.07 -8.38
CA ALA A 15 -1.34 -0.16 -7.83
C ALA A 15 -1.88 -1.60 -8.05
N PRO A 16 -1.74 -2.23 -9.23
CA PRO A 16 -2.20 -3.60 -9.44
C PRO A 16 -1.50 -4.62 -8.53
N ALA A 17 -0.16 -4.53 -8.44
CA ALA A 17 0.62 -5.42 -7.58
C ALA A 17 0.35 -5.18 -6.09
N ALA A 18 0.20 -3.92 -5.68
CA ALA A 18 -0.15 -3.53 -4.32
C ALA A 18 -1.52 -4.08 -3.89
N PHE A 19 -2.52 -4.03 -4.78
CA PHE A 19 -3.85 -4.55 -4.54
C PHE A 19 -3.86 -6.08 -4.41
N LEU A 20 -3.18 -6.80 -5.31
CA LEU A 20 -3.03 -8.26 -5.22
C LEU A 20 -2.26 -8.67 -3.96
N GLY A 21 -1.25 -7.90 -3.55
CA GLY A 21 -0.53 -8.11 -2.30
C GLY A 21 -1.43 -7.97 -1.07
N LEU A 22 -2.33 -6.98 -1.08
CA LEU A 22 -3.30 -6.76 -0.01
C LEU A 22 -4.23 -7.96 0.17
N LEU A 23 -4.79 -8.50 -0.91
CA LEU A 23 -5.65 -9.69 -0.87
C LEU A 23 -4.91 -10.95 -0.38
N LYS A 24 -3.58 -10.99 -0.56
CA LYS A 24 -2.71 -12.08 -0.12
C LYS A 24 -2.11 -11.87 1.27
N GLY A 25 -2.48 -10.79 1.97
CA GLY A 25 -1.95 -10.48 3.31
C GLY A 25 -0.47 -10.07 3.34
N LYS A 26 0.06 -9.53 2.24
CA LYS A 26 1.48 -9.14 2.13
C LYS A 26 1.82 -7.76 2.72
N ASN A 27 0.82 -7.01 3.17
CA ASN A 27 0.96 -5.61 3.58
C ASN A 27 0.56 -5.46 5.06
N PHE A 28 1.18 -4.51 5.76
CA PHE A 28 0.82 -4.20 7.15
C PHE A 28 -0.22 -3.09 7.21
N GLY A 29 -1.30 -3.35 7.95
CA GLY A 29 -2.32 -2.34 8.25
C GLY A 29 -2.93 -1.76 6.97
N LYS A 30 -2.56 -0.51 6.67
CA LYS A 30 -3.07 0.20 5.48
C LYS A 30 -2.08 0.10 4.32
N GLN A 31 -2.60 -0.20 3.13
CA GLN A 31 -1.85 -0.10 1.88
C GLN A 31 -2.13 1.25 1.20
N LEU A 32 -1.08 1.98 0.86
CA LEU A 32 -1.14 3.26 0.15
C LEU A 32 -0.36 3.20 -1.15
N VAL A 33 -0.83 3.93 -2.18
CA VAL A 33 -0.10 4.15 -3.43
C VAL A 33 0.20 5.64 -3.54
N LYS A 34 1.49 5.99 -3.57
CA LYS A 34 1.95 7.37 -3.69
C LYS A 34 2.02 7.75 -5.17
N LEU A 35 1.26 8.76 -5.59
CA LEU A 35 1.09 9.11 -7.02
C LEU A 35 2.15 10.09 -7.52
N THR A 36 2.52 11.08 -6.72
CA THR A 36 3.53 12.10 -7.00
C THR A 36 4.52 12.16 -5.84
N PRO A 37 5.75 12.68 -6.04
CA PRO A 37 6.65 13.02 -4.94
C PRO A 37 5.98 13.82 -3.82
#